data_AF-A0A941E7H4-F1
#
_entry.id   AF-A0A941E7H4-F1
#
_cell.length_a   1.000
_cell.length_b   1.000
_cell.length_c   1.000
_cell.angle_alpha   90.00
_cell.angle_beta   90.00
_cell.angle_gamma   90.00
#
_symmetry.space_group_name_H-M   'P 1'
#
loop_
_entity.id
_entity.type
_entity.pdbx_description
1 polymer ?
#
loop_
_entity_poly.entity_id
_entity_poly.type
_entity_poly.pdbx_seq_one_letter_code
_entity_poly.pdbx_strand_id
1 'polypeptide(L)'
;MRISYDQTFQTPLADIGAELVRMIKDRDYILIAERFGYAKAFDRPLAEAIATDIDFCHIEEGRTAVISLANEARILVKYFKQPNSSNLFGLVECFLPLEQDAGELLAELIITIKDQEFYVCLEDVSYIA
;
A
#
# COMPACT_ATOMS: atom_id res chain seq x y z
N MET A 1 11.51 1.76 0.70
CA MET A 1 12.18 2.28 -0.51
C MET A 1 12.65 3.72 -0.33
N ARG A 2 13.86 4.11 -0.77
CA ARG A 2 14.23 5.54 -0.90
C ARG A 2 13.81 6.05 -2.29
N ILE A 3 13.32 7.29 -2.36
CA ILE A 3 12.93 7.95 -3.62
C ILE A 3 13.56 9.35 -3.74
N SER A 4 13.66 9.88 -4.95
CA SER A 4 14.09 11.26 -5.21
C SER A 4 12.92 12.25 -5.07
N TYR A 5 13.23 13.54 -4.98
CA TYR A 5 12.21 14.58 -4.80
C TYR A 5 11.20 14.64 -5.97
N ASP A 6 11.65 14.49 -7.21
CA ASP A 6 10.79 14.45 -8.39
C ASP A 6 9.82 13.25 -8.39
N GLN A 7 10.22 12.14 -7.76
CA GLN A 7 9.35 10.99 -7.55
C GLN A 7 8.28 11.22 -6.47
N THR A 8 8.32 12.34 -5.75
CA THR A 8 7.27 12.71 -4.79
C THR A 8 6.07 13.39 -5.45
N PHE A 9 6.14 13.64 -6.76
CA PHE A 9 5.03 14.23 -7.49
C PHE A 9 3.90 13.23 -7.74
N GLN A 10 2.73 13.76 -8.06
CA GLN A 10 1.49 12.98 -8.11
C GLN A 10 1.57 11.79 -9.07
N THR A 11 2.06 11.99 -10.29
CA THR A 11 2.15 10.91 -11.28
C THR A 11 3.15 9.84 -10.88
N PRO A 12 4.42 10.15 -10.54
CA PRO A 12 5.35 9.13 -10.04
C PRO A 12 4.86 8.37 -8.80
N LEU A 13 4.20 9.03 -7.85
CA LEU A 13 3.63 8.36 -6.68
C LEU A 13 2.47 7.43 -7.07
N ALA A 14 1.63 7.84 -8.02
CA ALA A 14 0.58 6.98 -8.55
C ALA A 14 1.16 5.75 -9.28
N ASP A 15 2.24 5.92 -10.04
CA ASP A 15 2.95 4.83 -10.71
C ASP A 15 3.53 3.83 -9.70
N ILE A 16 4.11 4.32 -8.59
CA ILE A 16 4.57 3.47 -7.47
C ILE A 16 3.39 2.71 -6.85
N GLY A 17 2.24 3.35 -6.67
CA GLY A 17 1.02 2.67 -6.23
C GLY A 17 0.58 1.57 -7.20
N ALA A 18 0.68 1.82 -8.52
CA ALA A 18 0.31 0.84 -9.54
C ALA A 18 1.27 -0.37 -9.54
N GLU A 19 2.55 -0.14 -9.26
CA GLU A 19 3.51 -1.22 -9.04
C GLU A 19 3.13 -2.11 -7.85
N LEU A 20 2.76 -1.51 -6.71
CA LEU A 20 2.29 -2.25 -5.54
C LEU A 20 1.04 -3.08 -5.88
N VAL A 21 0.05 -2.48 -6.54
CA VAL A 21 -1.19 -3.17 -6.97
C VAL A 21 -0.87 -4.41 -7.79
N ARG A 22 0.05 -4.29 -8.77
CA ARG A 22 0.47 -5.43 -9.60
C ARG A 22 1.09 -6.53 -8.75
N MET A 23 1.98 -6.20 -7.83
CA MET A 23 2.61 -7.19 -6.95
C MET A 23 1.60 -7.88 -6.03
N ILE A 24 0.60 -7.16 -5.52
CA ILE A 24 -0.48 -7.74 -4.71
C ILE A 24 -1.30 -8.72 -5.55
N LYS A 25 -1.70 -8.34 -6.77
CA LYS A 25 -2.44 -9.22 -7.69
C LYS A 25 -1.64 -10.47 -8.09
N ASP A 26 -0.33 -10.32 -8.26
CA ASP A 26 0.60 -11.41 -8.54
C ASP A 26 0.93 -12.27 -7.30
N ARG A 27 0.47 -11.84 -6.10
CA ARG A 27 0.78 -12.44 -4.78
C ARG A 27 2.28 -12.52 -4.49
N ASP A 28 3.06 -11.58 -5.01
CA ASP A 28 4.51 -11.52 -4.84
C ASP A 28 4.88 -10.73 -3.57
N TYR A 29 4.54 -11.29 -2.42
CA TYR A 29 4.74 -10.65 -1.11
C TYR A 29 6.23 -10.50 -0.75
N ILE A 30 7.09 -11.33 -1.33
CA ILE A 30 8.54 -11.20 -1.18
C ILE A 30 9.00 -9.90 -1.84
N LEU A 31 8.59 -9.66 -3.10
CA LEU A 31 8.97 -8.44 -3.79
C LEU A 31 8.38 -7.18 -3.13
N ILE A 32 7.16 -7.25 -2.59
CA ILE A 32 6.58 -6.14 -1.82
C ILE A 32 7.45 -5.85 -0.59
N ALA A 33 7.80 -6.88 0.18
CA ALA A 33 8.63 -6.75 1.37
C ALA A 33 10.02 -6.18 1.06
N GLU A 34 10.67 -6.65 -0.01
CA GLU A 34 11.99 -6.17 -0.42
C GLU A 34 11.96 -4.70 -0.87
N ARG A 35 10.91 -4.30 -1.61
CA ARG A 35 10.83 -2.96 -2.19
C ARG A 35 10.30 -1.94 -1.19
N PHE A 36 9.18 -2.25 -0.55
CA PHE A 36 8.43 -1.32 0.29
C PHE A 36 8.63 -1.56 1.79
N GLY A 37 9.06 -2.75 2.20
CA GLY A 37 8.99 -3.16 3.60
C GLY A 37 7.53 -3.26 4.08
N TYR A 38 7.34 -3.28 5.41
CA TYR A 38 6.01 -3.20 5.99
C TYR A 38 6.04 -2.65 7.43
N ALA A 39 5.36 -1.52 7.67
CA ALA A 39 5.39 -0.83 8.97
C ALA A 39 4.67 -1.63 10.07
N LYS A 40 3.58 -2.33 9.74
CA LYS A 40 2.78 -3.13 10.67
C LYS A 40 3.21 -4.60 10.80
N ALA A 41 4.45 -4.91 10.42
CA ALA A 41 4.97 -6.26 10.60
C ALA A 41 5.09 -6.66 12.09
N PHE A 42 5.37 -5.71 13.00
CA PHE A 42 5.53 -5.96 14.45
C PHE A 42 6.44 -7.18 14.73
N ASP A 43 7.66 -7.15 14.21
CA ASP A 43 8.69 -8.21 14.31
C ASP A 43 8.41 -9.52 13.54
N ARG A 44 7.24 -9.66 12.88
CA ARG A 44 7.00 -10.77 11.95
C ARG A 44 7.89 -10.64 10.70
N PRO A 45 8.26 -11.77 10.05
CA PRO A 45 8.87 -11.72 8.73
C PRO A 45 7.99 -10.93 7.76
N LEU A 46 8.56 -9.92 7.09
CA LEU A 46 7.79 -8.92 6.35
C LEU A 46 6.83 -9.53 5.32
N ALA A 47 7.32 -10.44 4.47
CA ALA A 47 6.51 -11.08 3.44
C ALA A 47 5.36 -11.91 4.04
N GLU A 48 5.61 -12.61 5.14
CA GLU A 48 4.60 -13.40 5.85
C GLU A 48 3.55 -12.50 6.50
N ALA A 49 3.97 -11.38 7.10
CA ALA A 49 3.08 -10.39 7.69
C ALA A 49 2.13 -9.79 6.65
N ILE A 50 2.66 -9.38 5.50
CA ILE A 50 1.86 -8.83 4.38
C ILE A 50 0.86 -9.87 3.89
N ALA A 51 1.30 -11.10 3.62
CA ALA A 51 0.43 -12.18 3.14
C ALA A 51 -0.72 -12.45 4.14
N THR A 52 -0.36 -12.57 5.42
CA THR A 52 -1.31 -12.82 6.51
C THR A 52 -2.34 -11.72 6.64
N ASP A 53 -1.93 -10.45 6.60
CA ASP A 53 -2.82 -9.32 6.81
C ASP A 53 -3.76 -9.10 5.60
N ILE A 54 -3.27 -9.36 4.38
CA ILE A 54 -4.12 -9.42 3.17
C ILE A 54 -5.13 -10.57 3.27
N ASP A 55 -4.70 -11.76 3.70
CA ASP A 55 -5.60 -12.91 3.87
C ASP A 55 -6.64 -12.67 4.97
N PHE A 56 -6.30 -11.95 6.04
CA PHE A 56 -7.28 -11.53 7.04
C PHE A 56 -8.33 -10.59 6.46
N CYS A 57 -7.92 -9.63 5.62
CA CYS A 57 -8.87 -8.77 4.89
C CYS A 57 -9.81 -9.59 3.99
N HIS A 58 -9.38 -10.76 3.49
CA HIS A 58 -10.24 -11.65 2.71
C HIS A 58 -11.28 -12.41 3.53
N ILE A 59 -11.08 -12.55 4.85
CA ILE A 59 -11.89 -13.37 5.75
C ILE A 59 -12.81 -12.51 6.65
N GLU A 60 -12.60 -11.18 6.69
CA GLU A 60 -13.48 -10.29 7.45
C GLU A 60 -14.95 -10.46 7.06
N GLU A 61 -15.83 -10.50 8.06
CA GLU A 61 -17.28 -10.77 7.96
C GLU A 61 -17.72 -12.16 7.45
N GLY A 62 -16.86 -13.18 7.47
CA GLY A 62 -17.26 -14.54 7.07
C GLY A 62 -17.56 -14.67 5.57
N ARG A 63 -17.13 -13.69 4.79
CA ARG A 63 -17.11 -13.70 3.33
C ARG A 63 -15.74 -14.16 2.88
N THR A 64 -15.66 -14.77 1.70
CA THR A 64 -14.37 -15.08 1.07
C THR A 64 -14.16 -14.05 -0.02
N ALA A 65 -13.62 -12.89 0.34
CA ALA A 65 -13.31 -11.85 -0.63
C ALA A 65 -12.11 -12.26 -1.49
N VAL A 66 -12.19 -12.00 -2.79
CA VAL A 66 -11.13 -12.33 -3.75
C VAL A 66 -10.79 -11.06 -4.51
N ILE A 67 -9.52 -10.64 -4.51
CA ILE A 67 -9.10 -9.48 -5.31
C ILE A 67 -9.40 -9.71 -6.78
N SER A 68 -10.08 -8.76 -7.41
CA SER A 68 -10.37 -8.80 -8.84
C SER A 68 -9.10 -8.60 -9.64
N LEU A 69 -8.79 -9.58 -10.48
CA LEU A 69 -7.67 -9.47 -11.42
C LEU A 69 -8.05 -8.60 -12.63
N ALA A 70 -9.33 -8.61 -13.03
CA ALA A 70 -9.82 -7.91 -14.20
C ALA A 70 -10.09 -6.41 -13.97
N ASN A 71 -10.56 -6.04 -12.78
CA ASN A 71 -10.89 -4.64 -12.49
C ASN A 71 -9.64 -3.83 -12.13
N GLU A 72 -9.60 -2.59 -12.61
CA GLU A 72 -8.51 -1.66 -12.30
C GLU A 72 -8.61 -1.15 -10.86
N ALA A 73 -7.46 -1.02 -10.20
CA ALA A 73 -7.40 -0.40 -8.88
C ALA A 73 -7.52 1.12 -9.01
N ARG A 74 -8.26 1.74 -8.08
CA ARG A 74 -8.29 3.19 -7.96
C ARG A 74 -7.12 3.63 -7.09
N ILE A 75 -6.31 4.56 -7.58
CA ILE A 75 -5.12 5.05 -6.86
C ILE A 75 -5.31 6.54 -6.55
N LEU A 76 -5.23 6.90 -5.27
CA LEU A 76 -5.29 8.28 -4.81
C LEU A 76 -3.97 8.70 -4.19
N VAL A 77 -3.49 9.88 -4.55
CA VAL A 77 -2.31 10.49 -3.94
C VAL A 77 -2.75 11.69 -3.10
N LYS A 78 -2.37 11.68 -1.82
CA LYS A 78 -2.66 12.74 -0.85
C LYS A 78 -1.35 13.29 -0.28
N TYR A 79 -1.38 14.54 0.16
CA TYR A 79 -0.23 15.21 0.76
C TYR A 79 -0.55 15.75 2.14
N PHE A 80 0.39 15.59 3.06
CA PHE A 80 0.28 16.18 4.39
C PHE A 80 0.78 17.62 4.37
N LYS A 81 0.15 18.48 5.17
CA LYS A 81 0.62 19.85 5.36
C LYS A 81 2.02 19.84 5.98
N GLN A 82 2.88 20.73 5.47
CA GLN A 82 4.26 20.89 5.94
C GLN A 82 4.46 22.22 6.68
N PRO A 83 5.35 22.26 7.68
CA PRO A 83 6.01 21.11 8.32
C PRO A 83 5.05 20.36 9.25
N ASN A 84 5.34 19.10 9.57
CA ASN A 84 4.69 18.38 10.66
C ASN A 84 5.70 17.63 11.52
N SER A 85 5.32 17.33 12.76
CA SER A 85 6.18 16.66 13.76
C SER A 85 6.40 15.17 13.49
N SER A 86 5.66 14.59 12.54
CA SER A 86 5.63 13.15 12.28
C SER A 86 6.42 12.76 11.02
N ASN A 87 7.13 13.70 10.40
CA ASN A 87 7.89 13.49 9.17
C ASN A 87 7.05 12.95 7.99
N LEU A 88 5.73 13.10 8.04
CA LEU A 88 4.83 12.62 6.99
C LEU A 88 4.89 13.59 5.81
N PHE A 89 4.96 13.10 4.59
CA PHE A 89 5.00 13.92 3.39
C PHE A 89 3.79 13.68 2.48
N GLY A 90 3.53 12.43 2.14
CA GLY A 90 2.41 12.03 1.29
C GLY A 90 1.90 10.64 1.62
N LEU A 91 0.77 10.29 1.04
CA LEU A 91 0.10 9.00 1.18
C LEU A 91 -0.40 8.59 -0.21
N VAL A 92 -0.16 7.33 -0.58
CA VAL A 92 -0.76 6.71 -1.76
C VAL A 92 -1.70 5.62 -1.28
N GLU A 93 -2.98 5.80 -1.57
CA GLU A 93 -4.03 4.83 -1.28
C GLU A 93 -4.34 4.05 -2.55
N CYS A 94 -4.15 2.74 -2.50
CA CYS A 94 -4.47 1.82 -3.58
C CYS A 94 -5.71 1.02 -3.18
N PHE A 95 -6.82 1.27 -3.85
CA PHE A 95 -8.08 0.56 -3.63
C PHE A 95 -8.21 -0.53 -4.70
N LEU A 96 -8.05 -1.79 -4.28
CA LEU A 96 -8.16 -2.97 -5.14
C LEU A 96 -9.58 -3.54 -5.03
N PRO A 97 -10.36 -3.55 -6.13
CA PRO A 97 -11.71 -4.09 -6.13
C PRO A 97 -11.72 -5.58 -5.79
N LEU A 98 -12.74 -6.01 -5.07
CA LEU A 98 -13.00 -7.42 -4.77
C LEU A 98 -14.01 -7.99 -5.77
N GLU A 99 -13.89 -9.28 -6.08
CA GLU A 99 -14.88 -10.04 -6.84
C GLU A 99 -16.11 -10.29 -5.96
N GLN A 100 -17.30 -10.16 -6.55
CA GLN A 100 -18.58 -10.53 -5.93
C GLN A 100 -18.95 -9.74 -4.65
N ASP A 101 -18.13 -8.80 -4.21
CA ASP A 101 -18.40 -7.86 -3.12
C ASP A 101 -18.27 -6.41 -3.63
N ALA A 102 -18.99 -5.49 -3.00
CA ALA A 102 -18.88 -4.06 -3.29
C ALA A 102 -17.68 -3.40 -2.59
N GLY A 103 -17.04 -4.10 -1.65
CA GLY A 103 -15.86 -3.62 -0.93
C GLY A 103 -14.56 -3.65 -1.74
N GLU A 104 -13.53 -3.05 -1.16
CA GLU A 104 -12.18 -2.93 -1.72
C GLU A 104 -11.13 -3.33 -0.67
N LEU A 105 -10.03 -3.95 -1.10
CA LEU A 105 -8.81 -4.01 -0.31
C LEU A 105 -8.09 -2.66 -0.47
N LEU A 106 -7.91 -1.93 0.62
CA LEU A 106 -7.10 -0.73 0.69
C LEU A 106 -5.68 -1.09 1.10
N ALA A 107 -4.70 -0.81 0.24
CA ALA A 107 -3.28 -0.85 0.57
C ALA A 107 -2.71 0.57 0.59
N GLU A 108 -1.96 0.91 1.63
CA GLU A 108 -1.50 2.27 1.90
C GLU A 108 0.02 2.36 1.86
N LEU A 109 0.56 3.18 0.96
CA LEU A 109 1.98 3.54 0.97
C LEU A 109 2.16 4.92 1.60
N ILE A 110 2.92 4.99 2.69
CA ILE A 110 3.27 6.25 3.33
C ILE A 110 4.59 6.78 2.81
N ILE A 111 4.62 8.07 2.49
CA ILE A 111 5.82 8.80 2.11
C ILE A 111 6.25 9.64 3.29
N THR A 112 7.48 9.45 3.74
CA THR A 112 8.09 10.22 4.83
C THR A 112 9.28 11.01 4.32
N ILE A 113 9.59 12.11 5.01
CA ILE A 113 10.75 12.96 4.75
C ILE A 113 11.62 13.04 6.01
N LYS A 114 12.90 12.72 5.90
CA LYS A 114 13.87 12.87 6.98
C LYS A 114 15.20 13.33 6.39
N ASP A 115 15.81 14.35 6.99
CA ASP A 115 17.11 14.89 6.56
C ASP A 115 17.16 15.21 5.05
N GLN A 116 16.05 15.74 4.51
CA GLN A 116 15.83 16.05 3.08
C GLN A 116 15.78 14.82 2.15
N GLU A 117 15.72 13.62 2.69
CA GLU A 117 15.55 12.38 1.95
C GLU A 117 14.11 11.86 2.08
N PHE A 118 13.62 11.23 1.01
CA PHE A 118 12.25 10.74 0.92
C PHE A 118 12.23 9.21 0.91
N TYR A 119 11.27 8.66 1.65
CA TYR A 119 11.12 7.22 1.82
C TYR A 119 9.67 6.81 1.64
N VAL A 120 9.45 5.70 0.95
CA VAL A 120 8.16 5.04 0.77
C VAL A 120 8.15 3.74 1.56
N CYS A 121 7.09 3.49 2.32
CA CYS A 121 6.87 2.26 3.07
C CYS A 121 5.44 1.78 2.90
N LEU A 122 5.21 0.47 2.84
CA LEU A 122 3.87 -0.11 3.00
C LEU A 122 3.48 0.12 4.47
N GLU A 123 2.43 0.91 4.72
CA GLU A 123 1.97 1.22 6.07
C GLU A 123 0.94 0.19 6.53
N ASP A 124 -0.11 0.00 5.73
CA ASP A 124 -1.27 -0.79 6.10
C ASP A 124 -1.90 -1.51 4.91
N VAL A 125 -2.63 -2.58 5.23
CA VAL A 125 -3.57 -3.25 4.33
C VAL A 125 -4.85 -3.50 5.11
N SER A 126 -5.99 -3.12 4.55
CA SER A 126 -7.27 -3.15 5.25
C SER A 126 -8.43 -3.38 4.28
N TYR A 127 -9.55 -3.90 4.78
CA TYR A 127 -10.80 -3.98 4.02
C TYR A 127 -11.62 -2.70 4.19
N ILE A 128 -12.22 -2.22 3.11
CA ILE A 128 -13.13 -1.07 3.09
C ILE A 128 -14.44 -1.48 2.42
N ALA A 129 -15.57 -1.27 3.11
CA ALA A 129 -16.93 -1.60 2.67
C ALA A 129 -17.62 -0.47 1.89
#